data_AF-W6R912-F1
#
_entry.id   AF-W6R912-F1
#
_cell.length_a   1.000
_cell.length_b   1.000
_cell.length_c   1.000
_cell.angle_alpha   90.00
_cell.angle_beta   90.00
_cell.angle_gamma   90.00
#
_symmetry.space_group_name_H-M   'P 1'
#
loop_
_entity.id
_entity.type
_entity.pdbx_description
1 polymer ?
#
loop_
_entity_poly.entity_id
_entity_poly.type
_entity_poly.pdbx_seq_one_letter_code
_entity_poly.pdbx_strand_id
1 'polypeptide(L)'
;MADLLLQNFRIAGLVPFNLERVISKLNIQLRTLTPPPSRESESSRNFIPKTLVTEKDLYRQALLIKALLYIRSRSLPSPSDRTLNQLIKGFRLIIQGTILLAKENKELHTANEKQKQKHTRSQRQIPTEEGLSVQEASALIIQQQEVIKVPPPGPSIPRESTIQPHTRPPRGCGIYRLPGHRRETYPDRPVVS
;
A
#
# COMPACT_ATOMS: atom_id res chain seq x y z
N MET A 1 41.81 -39.24 14.54
CA MET A 1 40.45 -39.83 14.42
C MET A 1 40.25 -40.98 15.41
N ALA A 2 41.19 -41.92 15.52
CA ALA A 2 41.13 -43.02 16.49
C ALA A 2 41.11 -42.55 17.96
N ASP A 3 41.90 -41.51 18.31
CA ASP A 3 42.00 -41.02 19.71
C ASP A 3 40.70 -40.42 20.23
N LEU A 4 40.01 -39.63 19.40
CA LEU A 4 38.70 -39.04 19.73
C LEU A 4 37.64 -40.11 19.96
N LEU A 5 37.69 -41.17 19.13
CA LEU A 5 36.77 -42.29 19.26
C LEU A 5 37.02 -43.05 20.56
N LEU A 6 38.28 -43.36 20.88
CA LEU A 6 38.62 -44.00 22.14
C LEU A 6 38.21 -43.15 23.36
N GLN A 7 38.37 -41.83 23.27
CA GLN A 7 37.94 -40.90 24.32
C GLN A 7 36.42 -40.94 24.54
N ASN A 8 35.63 -41.02 23.47
CA ASN A 8 34.16 -41.13 23.57
C ASN A 8 33.71 -42.44 24.23
N PHE A 9 34.35 -43.57 23.91
CA PHE A 9 34.05 -44.84 24.58
C PHE A 9 34.43 -44.79 26.06
N ARG A 10 35.58 -44.19 26.40
CA ARG A 10 36.01 -44.01 27.80
C ARG A 10 35.05 -43.14 28.61
N ILE A 11 34.53 -42.04 28.04
CA ILE A 11 33.51 -41.20 28.68
C ILE A 11 32.23 -42.01 28.98
N ALA A 12 31.86 -42.93 28.08
CA ALA A 12 30.74 -43.83 28.26
C ALA A 12 31.03 -45.02 29.21
N GLY A 13 32.24 -45.11 29.79
CA GLY A 13 32.66 -46.23 30.64
C GLY A 13 32.85 -47.54 29.87
N LEU A 14 32.99 -47.48 28.54
CA LEU A 14 33.15 -48.63 27.66
C LEU A 14 34.59 -48.75 27.17
N VAL A 15 35.05 -50.00 27.00
CA VAL A 15 36.34 -50.30 26.38
C VAL A 15 36.09 -51.13 25.12
N PRO A 16 36.39 -50.61 23.92
CA PRO A 16 36.16 -51.35 22.69
C PRO A 16 37.14 -52.52 22.60
N PHE A 17 36.61 -53.73 22.48
CA PHE A 17 37.40 -54.97 22.36
C PHE A 17 38.30 -54.99 21.12
N ASN A 18 37.88 -54.36 20.02
CA ASN A 18 38.69 -54.21 18.81
C ASN A 18 38.37 -52.86 18.15
N LEU A 19 39.29 -51.90 18.26
CA LEU A 19 39.12 -50.54 17.77
C LEU A 19 39.00 -50.48 16.24
N GLU A 20 39.79 -51.28 15.52
CA GLU A 20 39.75 -51.37 14.05
C GLU A 20 38.40 -51.91 13.56
N ARG A 21 37.82 -52.88 14.28
CA ARG A 21 36.48 -53.38 13.99
C ARG A 21 35.39 -52.33 14.22
N VAL A 22 35.55 -51.47 15.22
CA VAL A 22 34.63 -50.36 15.47
C VAL A 22 34.76 -49.29 14.38
N ILE A 23 36.00 -48.91 14.02
CA ILE A 23 36.28 -47.93 12.96
C ILE A 23 35.77 -48.42 11.61
N SER A 24 36.00 -49.69 11.25
CA SER A 24 35.47 -50.28 10.00
C SER A 24 33.95 -50.35 9.94
N LYS A 25 33.25 -50.46 11.08
CA LYS A 25 31.79 -50.38 11.15
C LYS A 25 31.26 -48.95 11.08
N LEU A 26 32.04 -47.98 11.55
CA LEU A 26 31.74 -46.55 11.47
C LEU A 26 32.14 -45.93 10.14
N ASN A 27 33.05 -46.56 9.40
CA ASN A 27 33.34 -46.27 8.01
C ASN A 27 32.19 -46.81 7.12
N ILE A 28 30.98 -46.39 7.46
CA ILE A 28 29.84 -46.41 6.57
C ILE A 28 30.24 -45.37 5.53
N GLN A 29 30.80 -45.80 4.41
CA GLN A 29 30.60 -45.03 3.20
C GLN A 29 29.09 -44.77 3.20
N LEU A 30 28.70 -43.51 3.38
CA LEU A 30 27.42 -43.05 2.89
C LEU A 30 27.52 -43.37 1.41
N ARG A 31 27.15 -44.61 1.05
CA ARG A 31 26.73 -44.95 -0.28
C ARG A 31 25.64 -43.92 -0.44
N THR A 32 25.96 -42.87 -1.20
CA THR A 32 24.97 -42.23 -2.03
C THR A 32 24.31 -43.43 -2.66
N LEU A 33 23.19 -43.85 -2.07
CA LEU A 33 22.34 -44.83 -2.68
C LEU A 33 22.12 -44.16 -4.01
N THR A 34 22.75 -44.66 -5.07
CA THR A 34 22.14 -44.51 -6.38
C THR A 34 20.73 -44.97 -6.09
N PRO A 35 19.75 -44.05 -6.07
CA PRO A 35 18.40 -44.45 -5.73
C PRO A 35 18.07 -45.60 -6.68
N PRO A 36 17.37 -46.66 -6.24
CA PRO A 36 16.78 -47.59 -7.21
C PRO A 36 16.13 -46.73 -8.27
N PRO A 37 16.27 -46.99 -9.60
CA PRO A 37 15.81 -46.09 -10.65
C PRO A 37 14.40 -45.70 -10.26
N SER A 38 14.31 -44.50 -9.71
CA SER A 38 13.09 -44.09 -9.10
C SER A 38 12.24 -43.93 -10.32
N ARG A 39 11.10 -44.63 -10.34
CA ARG A 39 9.93 -44.01 -10.94
C ARG A 39 9.72 -42.76 -10.09
N GLU A 40 10.53 -41.74 -10.37
CA GLU A 40 10.26 -40.36 -10.07
C GLU A 40 8.92 -40.18 -10.74
N SER A 41 7.86 -40.35 -9.95
CA SER A 41 6.66 -39.62 -10.26
C SER A 41 7.15 -38.19 -10.47
N GLU A 42 6.95 -37.63 -11.66
CA GLU A 42 7.37 -36.29 -12.06
C GLU A 42 7.00 -35.21 -11.02
N SER A 43 6.11 -35.56 -10.09
CA SER A 43 5.75 -34.84 -8.88
C SER A 43 6.92 -34.50 -7.91
N SER A 44 7.92 -35.36 -7.71
CA SER A 44 8.98 -35.12 -6.70
C SER A 44 10.21 -34.37 -7.21
N ARG A 45 10.54 -34.48 -8.50
CA ARG A 45 11.70 -33.78 -9.11
C ARG A 45 11.44 -32.30 -9.41
N ASN A 46 10.17 -31.88 -9.35
CA ASN A 46 9.72 -30.53 -9.72
C ASN A 46 9.30 -29.66 -8.51
N PHE A 47 9.81 -29.93 -7.31
CA PHE A 47 9.56 -29.04 -6.18
C PHE A 47 10.45 -27.79 -6.26
N ILE A 48 10.03 -26.85 -7.11
CA ILE A 48 10.51 -25.47 -7.08
C ILE A 48 9.53 -24.72 -6.16
N PRO A 49 9.96 -24.22 -4.98
CA PRO A 49 9.09 -23.43 -4.13
C PRO A 49 8.74 -22.13 -4.86
N LYS A 50 7.59 -22.13 -5.55
CA LYS A 50 7.01 -20.94 -6.17
C LYS A 50 6.51 -20.02 -5.07
N THR A 51 6.69 -18.71 -5.24
CA THR A 51 6.06 -17.68 -4.41
C THR A 51 4.57 -17.98 -4.31
N LEU A 52 4.11 -18.31 -3.10
CA LEU A 52 2.75 -18.77 -2.85
C LEU A 52 1.77 -17.60 -2.97
N VAL A 53 1.11 -17.49 -4.12
CA VAL A 53 0.09 -16.46 -4.36
C VAL A 53 -1.26 -16.86 -3.75
N THR A 54 -1.52 -18.18 -3.59
CA THR A 54 -2.83 -18.71 -3.21
C THR A 54 -2.75 -19.64 -2.00
N GLU A 55 -3.72 -19.52 -1.09
CA GLU A 55 -3.84 -20.38 0.10
C GLU A 55 -3.95 -21.89 -0.26
N LYS A 56 -4.57 -22.22 -1.39
CA LYS A 56 -4.65 -23.62 -1.90
C LYS A 56 -3.27 -24.20 -2.20
N ASP A 57 -2.38 -23.40 -2.79
CA ASP A 57 -1.02 -23.83 -3.13
C ASP A 57 -0.20 -24.07 -1.87
N LEU A 58 -0.39 -23.24 -0.83
CA LEU A 58 0.21 -23.44 0.48
C LEU A 58 -0.17 -24.80 1.07
N TYR A 59 -1.46 -25.12 1.12
CA TYR A 59 -1.90 -26.41 1.66
C TYR A 59 -1.36 -27.59 0.85
N ARG A 60 -1.33 -27.47 -0.49
CA ARG A 60 -0.78 -28.51 -1.36
C ARG A 60 0.70 -28.75 -1.10
N GLN A 61 1.50 -27.67 -0.98
CA GLN A 61 2.93 -27.79 -0.64
C GLN A 61 3.14 -28.35 0.77
N ALA A 62 2.34 -27.89 1.75
CA ALA A 62 2.38 -28.41 3.12
C ALA A 62 2.10 -29.91 3.18
N LEU A 63 1.09 -30.40 2.44
CA LEU A 63 0.78 -31.83 2.36
C LEU A 63 1.93 -32.64 1.76
N LEU A 64 2.57 -32.13 0.71
CA LEU A 64 3.74 -32.79 0.11
C LEU A 64 4.90 -32.87 1.10
N ILE A 65 5.21 -31.78 1.80
CA ILE A 65 6.28 -31.75 2.81
C ILE A 65 5.96 -32.72 3.95
N LYS A 66 4.73 -32.73 4.45
CA LYS A 66 4.29 -33.69 5.49
C LYS A 66 4.43 -35.14 5.03
N ALA A 67 4.02 -35.45 3.81
CA ALA A 67 4.13 -36.79 3.25
C ALA A 67 5.59 -37.25 3.13
N LEU A 68 6.49 -36.37 2.66
CA LEU A 68 7.92 -36.68 2.58
C LEU A 68 8.55 -36.89 3.96
N LEU A 69 8.20 -36.05 4.93
CA LEU A 69 8.66 -36.19 6.30
C LEU A 69 8.19 -37.52 6.89
N TYR A 70 6.92 -37.87 6.72
CA TYR A 70 6.35 -39.13 7.18
C TYR A 70 7.07 -40.35 6.59
N ILE A 71 7.32 -40.36 5.27
CA ILE A 71 8.05 -41.44 4.59
C ILE A 71 9.48 -41.57 5.13
N ARG A 72 10.16 -40.44 5.37
CA ARG A 72 11.57 -40.42 5.80
C ARG A 72 11.75 -40.78 7.27
N SER A 73 10.89 -40.30 8.16
CA SER A 73 11.08 -40.46 9.61
C SER A 73 10.46 -41.73 10.17
N ARG A 74 9.51 -42.37 9.46
CA ARG A 74 8.74 -43.56 9.92
C ARG A 74 8.16 -43.39 11.34
N SER A 75 7.93 -42.16 11.79
CA SER A 75 7.62 -41.80 13.18
C SER A 75 6.42 -40.85 13.29
N LEU A 76 5.72 -40.90 14.44
CA LEU A 76 4.65 -39.98 14.88
C LEU A 76 5.14 -38.51 14.99
N PRO A 77 4.28 -37.49 15.25
CA PRO A 77 4.55 -36.08 14.96
C PRO A 77 5.82 -35.64 15.68
N SER A 78 6.85 -35.41 14.88
CA SER A 78 8.15 -34.97 15.39
C SER A 78 8.13 -33.44 15.58
N PRO A 79 9.10 -32.86 16.31
CA PRO A 79 9.25 -31.41 16.44
C PRO A 79 9.21 -30.63 15.11
N SER A 80 9.54 -31.28 13.99
CA SER A 80 9.42 -30.71 12.65
C SER A 80 7.98 -30.44 12.22
N ASP A 81 7.00 -31.26 12.62
CA ASP A 81 5.59 -31.06 12.25
C ASP A 81 4.98 -29.85 12.97
N ARG A 82 5.35 -29.64 14.25
CA ARG A 82 4.97 -28.43 14.99
C ARG A 82 5.49 -27.17 14.31
N THR A 83 6.77 -27.17 13.93
CA THR A 83 7.42 -26.04 13.24
C THR A 83 6.76 -25.79 11.88
N LEU A 84 6.49 -26.85 11.11
CA LEU A 84 5.80 -26.74 9.82
C LEU A 84 4.39 -26.16 9.96
N ASN A 85 3.62 -26.61 10.97
CA ASN A 85 2.29 -26.06 11.25
C ASN A 85 2.35 -24.57 11.63
N GLN A 86 3.38 -24.12 12.34
CA GLN A 86 3.59 -22.69 12.62
C GLN A 86 3.90 -21.90 11.34
N LEU A 87 4.76 -22.43 10.47
CA LEU A 87 5.06 -21.81 9.17
C LEU A 87 3.80 -21.68 8.30
N ILE A 88 2.99 -22.72 8.21
CA ILE A 88 1.71 -22.71 7.46
C ILE A 88 0.80 -21.59 7.97
N LYS A 89 0.68 -21.43 9.29
CA LYS A 89 -0.09 -20.33 9.90
C LYS A 89 0.48 -18.96 9.54
N GLY A 90 1.80 -18.79 9.63
CA GLY A 90 2.47 -17.54 9.28
C GLY A 90 2.26 -17.16 7.81
N PHE A 91 2.46 -18.09 6.89
CA PHE A 91 2.22 -17.85 5.47
C PHE A 91 0.74 -17.56 5.15
N ARG A 92 -0.21 -18.21 5.85
CA ARG A 92 -1.63 -17.88 5.70
C ARG A 92 -1.92 -16.42 6.03
N LEU A 93 -1.35 -15.90 7.12
CA LEU A 93 -1.46 -14.49 7.50
C LEU A 93 -0.81 -13.57 6.45
N ILE A 94 0.36 -13.93 5.94
CA ILE A 94 1.05 -13.16 4.89
C ILE A 94 0.20 -13.11 3.61
N ILE A 95 -0.37 -14.23 3.17
CA ILE A 95 -1.23 -14.28 1.97
C ILE A 95 -2.44 -13.36 2.16
N GLN A 96 -3.12 -13.46 3.30
CA GLN A 96 -4.26 -12.59 3.61
C GLN A 96 -3.87 -11.10 3.65
N GLY A 97 -2.76 -10.78 4.32
CA GLY A 97 -2.22 -9.42 4.36
C GLY A 97 -1.83 -8.90 2.98
N THR A 98 -1.25 -9.74 2.13
CA THR A 98 -0.86 -9.37 0.76
C THR A 98 -2.09 -9.09 -0.11
N ILE A 99 -3.17 -9.85 0.04
CA ILE A 99 -4.44 -9.61 -0.65
C ILE A 99 -5.04 -8.26 -0.23
N LEU A 100 -5.06 -7.97 1.08
CA LEU A 100 -5.55 -6.70 1.60
C LEU A 100 -4.70 -5.53 1.10
N LEU A 101 -3.38 -5.63 1.22
CA LEU A 101 -2.44 -4.61 0.76
C LEU A 101 -2.56 -4.37 -0.75
N ALA A 102 -2.73 -5.41 -1.57
CA ALA A 102 -2.92 -5.26 -3.01
C ALA A 102 -4.22 -4.49 -3.33
N LYS A 103 -5.29 -4.73 -2.57
CA LYS A 103 -6.56 -4.00 -2.70
C LYS A 103 -6.39 -2.53 -2.31
N GLU A 104 -5.84 -2.26 -1.13
CA GLU A 104 -5.61 -0.89 -0.64
C GLU A 104 -4.68 -0.10 -1.56
N ASN A 105 -3.62 -0.73 -2.06
CA ASN A 105 -2.68 -0.11 -2.98
C ASN A 105 -3.38 0.26 -4.31
N LYS A 106 -4.24 -0.62 -4.84
CA LYS A 106 -5.06 -0.32 -6.01
C LYS A 106 -5.99 0.87 -5.75
N GLU A 107 -6.67 0.90 -4.61
CA GLU A 107 -7.56 2.01 -4.23
C GLU A 107 -6.78 3.33 -4.13
N LEU A 108 -5.62 3.33 -3.46
CA LEU A 108 -4.72 4.48 -3.36
C LEU A 108 -4.27 4.98 -4.74
N HIS A 109 -3.87 4.09 -5.64
CA HIS A 109 -3.52 4.48 -7.00
C HIS A 109 -4.69 5.14 -7.72
N THR A 110 -5.90 4.59 -7.62
CA THR A 110 -7.07 5.20 -8.27
C THR A 110 -7.43 6.56 -7.67
N ALA A 111 -7.33 6.73 -6.35
CA ALA A 111 -7.57 8.00 -5.68
C ALA A 111 -6.53 9.05 -6.07
N ASN A 112 -5.25 8.65 -6.15
CA ASN A 112 -4.15 9.51 -6.54
C ASN A 112 -4.32 9.98 -8.00
N GLU A 113 -4.64 9.08 -8.92
CA GLU A 113 -4.90 9.45 -10.32
C GLU A 113 -6.11 10.38 -10.46
N LYS A 114 -7.19 10.16 -9.70
CA LYS A 114 -8.31 11.11 -9.65
C LYS A 114 -7.89 12.49 -9.14
N GLN A 115 -7.05 12.53 -8.11
CA GLN A 115 -6.54 13.78 -7.54
C GLN A 115 -5.63 14.52 -8.53
N LYS A 116 -4.74 13.81 -9.22
CA LYS A 116 -3.92 14.38 -10.30
C LYS A 116 -4.78 14.95 -11.41
N GLN A 117 -5.79 14.21 -11.88
CA GLN A 117 -6.72 14.72 -12.90
C GLN A 117 -7.47 15.97 -12.43
N LYS A 118 -7.94 16.00 -11.18
CA LYS A 118 -8.59 17.18 -10.60
C LYS A 118 -7.64 18.38 -10.59
N HIS A 119 -6.40 18.18 -10.15
CA HIS A 119 -5.40 19.24 -10.11
C HIS A 119 -5.09 19.77 -11.50
N THR A 120 -4.86 18.89 -12.48
CA THR A 120 -4.66 19.28 -13.88
C THR A 120 -5.85 20.05 -14.42
N ARG A 121 -7.10 19.60 -14.16
CA ARG A 121 -8.30 20.35 -14.58
C ARG A 121 -8.40 21.72 -13.94
N SER A 122 -8.11 21.82 -12.64
CA SER A 122 -8.12 23.11 -11.92
C SER A 122 -7.05 24.07 -12.42
N GLN A 123 -5.92 23.56 -12.91
CA GLN A 123 -4.82 24.37 -13.45
C GLN A 123 -4.91 24.62 -14.95
N ARG A 124 -5.85 23.99 -15.66
CA ARG A 124 -6.09 24.30 -17.08
C ARG A 124 -6.60 25.73 -17.18
N GLN A 125 -5.75 26.60 -17.73
CA GLN A 125 -6.16 27.91 -18.19
C GLN A 125 -7.06 27.73 -19.41
N ILE A 126 -8.16 28.48 -19.48
CA ILE A 126 -9.03 28.54 -20.65
C ILE A 126 -8.25 29.29 -21.74
N PRO A 127 -8.06 28.72 -22.95
CA PRO A 127 -7.44 29.43 -24.06
C PRO A 127 -8.19 30.74 -24.30
N THR A 128 -7.47 31.86 -24.29
CA THR A 128 -8.03 33.19 -24.58
C THR A 128 -8.22 33.32 -26.09
N GLU A 129 -9.13 32.54 -26.68
CA GLU A 129 -9.43 32.63 -28.11
C GLU A 129 -10.61 33.58 -28.41
N GLU A 130 -11.48 33.87 -27.44
CA GLU A 130 -12.68 34.72 -27.62
C GLU A 130 -12.92 35.74 -26.49
N GLY A 131 -11.89 36.07 -25.71
CA GLY A 131 -11.99 37.08 -24.66
C GLY A 131 -11.54 38.45 -25.16
N LEU A 132 -12.38 39.48 -25.02
CA LEU A 132 -11.96 40.87 -25.20
C LEU A 132 -10.72 41.15 -24.35
N SER A 133 -9.63 41.58 -24.99
CA SER A 133 -8.44 42.04 -24.30
C SER A 133 -8.80 43.19 -23.36
N VAL A 134 -8.09 43.33 -22.23
CA VAL A 134 -8.26 44.46 -21.29
C VAL A 134 -8.19 45.80 -22.05
N GLN A 135 -7.35 45.86 -23.09
CA GLN A 135 -7.20 47.03 -23.93
C GLN A 135 -8.41 47.25 -24.85
N GLU A 136 -8.95 46.20 -25.47
CA GLU A 136 -10.16 46.27 -26.30
C GLU A 136 -11.39 46.66 -25.47
N ALA A 137 -11.54 46.08 -24.28
CA ALA A 137 -12.58 46.46 -23.34
C ALA A 137 -12.47 47.93 -22.92
N SER A 138 -11.25 48.41 -22.64
CA SER A 138 -11.01 49.81 -22.29
C SER A 138 -11.33 50.78 -23.45
N ALA A 139 -11.01 50.38 -24.70
CA ALA A 139 -11.31 51.17 -25.88
C ALA A 139 -12.82 51.28 -26.13
N LEU A 140 -13.57 50.19 -25.97
CA LEU A 140 -15.04 50.20 -26.09
C LEU A 140 -15.72 51.09 -25.04
N ILE A 141 -15.19 51.12 -23.81
CA ILE A 141 -15.69 52.01 -22.75
C ILE A 141 -15.45 53.49 -23.10
N ILE A 142 -14.26 53.82 -23.60
CA ILE A 142 -13.92 55.20 -24.03
C ILE A 142 -14.79 55.62 -25.22
N GLN A 143 -15.00 54.74 -26.19
CA GLN A 143 -15.81 55.01 -27.38
C GLN A 143 -17.29 55.22 -27.03
N GLN A 144 -17.86 54.46 -26.09
CA GLN A 144 -19.20 54.73 -25.56
C GLN A 144 -19.29 56.09 -24.83
N GLN A 145 -18.25 56.47 -24.10
CA GLN A 145 -18.19 57.76 -23.41
C GLN A 145 -18.11 58.96 -24.39
N GLU A 146 -17.47 58.77 -25.56
CA GLU A 146 -17.42 59.78 -26.62
C GLU A 146 -18.75 59.93 -27.37
N VAL A 147 -19.49 58.83 -27.59
CA VAL A 147 -20.82 58.89 -28.24
C VAL A 147 -21.85 59.64 -27.38
N ILE A 148 -21.66 59.70 -26.06
CA ILE A 148 -22.52 60.45 -25.13
C ILE A 148 -22.18 61.96 -25.12
N LYS A 149 -21.08 62.40 -25.73
CA LYS A 149 -20.61 63.81 -25.70
C LYS A 149 -21.11 64.69 -26.86
N VAL A 150 -22.18 64.32 -27.56
CA VAL A 150 -22.87 65.27 -28.47
C VAL A 150 -24.04 65.91 -27.71
N PRO A 151 -23.97 67.19 -27.33
CA PRO A 151 -25.05 67.84 -26.56
C PRO A 151 -26.15 68.35 -27.49
N PRO A 152 -27.44 68.14 -27.18
CA PRO A 152 -28.48 69.09 -27.55
C PRO A 152 -28.59 70.18 -26.46
N PRO A 153 -28.79 71.46 -26.81
CA PRO A 153 -28.93 72.53 -25.82
C PRO A 153 -30.34 72.49 -25.22
N GLY A 154 -30.44 72.33 -23.90
CA GLY A 154 -31.69 72.44 -23.15
C GLY A 154 -31.45 72.55 -21.64
N PRO A 155 -32.23 73.35 -20.89
CA PRO A 155 -31.78 73.88 -19.61
C PRO A 155 -32.02 72.95 -18.41
N SER A 156 -31.02 72.95 -17.52
CA SER A 156 -31.07 72.72 -16.07
C SER A 156 -31.70 71.43 -15.52
N ILE A 157 -30.84 70.49 -15.11
CA ILE A 157 -30.98 69.77 -13.83
C ILE A 157 -29.57 69.56 -13.25
N PRO A 158 -29.26 69.93 -11.99
CA PRO A 158 -28.02 69.53 -11.34
C PRO A 158 -28.03 68.01 -11.13
N ARG A 159 -27.25 67.26 -11.91
CA ARG A 159 -26.98 65.84 -11.61
C ARG A 159 -25.62 65.73 -10.96
N GLU A 160 -25.64 65.94 -9.64
CA GLU A 160 -24.59 65.53 -8.72
C GLU A 160 -24.31 64.04 -8.93
N SER A 161 -23.24 63.73 -9.66
CA SER A 161 -22.82 62.37 -9.96
C SER A 161 -21.59 62.06 -9.14
N THR A 162 -21.79 61.98 -7.81
CA THR A 162 -20.80 61.41 -6.89
C THR A 162 -20.79 59.90 -7.12
N ILE A 163 -19.85 59.42 -7.94
CA ILE A 163 -19.60 57.99 -8.09
C ILE A 163 -19.01 57.51 -6.76
N GLN A 164 -19.86 57.03 -5.86
CA GLN A 164 -19.38 56.34 -4.67
C GLN A 164 -18.88 54.94 -5.07
N PRO A 165 -17.70 54.51 -4.60
CA PRO A 165 -17.23 53.16 -4.81
C PRO A 165 -18.20 52.18 -4.17
N HIS A 166 -18.72 51.23 -4.97
CA HIS A 166 -19.56 50.14 -4.48
C HIS A 166 -18.79 49.34 -3.43
N THR A 167 -19.06 49.63 -2.16
CA THR A 167 -18.45 48.92 -1.05
C THR A 167 -19.21 47.60 -0.89
N ARG A 168 -18.50 46.48 -0.99
CA ARG A 168 -19.11 45.15 -0.79
C ARG A 168 -19.75 45.11 0.61
N PRO A 169 -20.99 44.61 0.76
CA PRO A 169 -21.59 44.47 2.06
C PRO A 169 -20.72 43.58 2.95
N PRO A 170 -20.53 43.92 4.24
CA PRO A 170 -19.69 43.16 5.15
C PRO A 170 -20.17 41.71 5.22
N ARG A 171 -19.25 40.76 5.11
CA ARG A 171 -19.59 39.33 5.14
C ARG A 171 -20.17 38.97 6.51
N GLY A 172 -21.35 38.37 6.50
CA GLY A 172 -21.98 37.83 7.70
C GLY A 172 -21.31 36.54 8.19
N CYS A 173 -21.45 36.25 9.48
CA CYS A 173 -21.04 34.98 10.06
C CYS A 173 -21.75 33.80 9.38
N GLY A 174 -21.05 32.71 9.11
CA GLY A 174 -21.62 31.58 8.36
C GLY A 174 -22.75 30.81 9.05
N ILE A 175 -23.05 31.09 10.32
CA ILE A 175 -24.14 30.45 11.08
C ILE A 175 -25.34 31.41 11.15
N TYR A 176 -25.13 32.63 11.66
CA TYR A 176 -26.21 33.58 11.93
C TYR A 176 -26.44 34.58 10.80
N ARG A 177 -25.57 34.62 9.78
CA ARG A 177 -25.58 35.58 8.65
C ARG A 177 -25.60 37.06 9.05
N LEU A 178 -25.42 37.40 10.33
CA LEU A 178 -25.29 38.78 10.79
C LEU A 178 -23.85 39.28 10.55
N PRO A 179 -23.67 40.53 10.08
CA PRO A 179 -22.35 41.13 9.90
C PRO A 179 -21.67 41.46 11.25
N GLY A 180 -20.36 41.72 11.22
CA GLY A 180 -19.63 42.30 12.36
C GLY A 180 -19.08 41.34 13.42
N HIS A 181 -19.28 40.02 13.29
CA HIS A 181 -18.76 39.05 14.26
C HIS A 181 -18.19 37.79 13.57
N ARG A 182 -17.22 37.14 14.23
CA ARG A 182 -16.72 35.80 13.86
C ARG A 182 -17.51 34.74 14.63
N ARG A 183 -17.54 33.51 14.11
CA ARG A 183 -18.25 32.37 14.73
C ARG A 183 -17.86 32.14 16.20
N GLU A 184 -16.65 32.51 16.57
CA GLU A 184 -16.05 32.27 17.88
C GLU A 184 -16.36 33.36 18.91
N THR A 185 -17.01 34.46 18.51
CA THR A 185 -17.16 35.68 19.33
C THR A 185 -18.60 35.97 19.75
N TYR A 186 -19.51 35.00 19.63
CA TYR A 186 -20.92 35.21 19.96
C TYR A 186 -21.17 35.11 21.49
N PRO A 187 -21.91 36.03 22.13
CA PRO A 187 -22.05 36.07 23.59
C PRO A 187 -22.96 34.98 24.19
N ASP A 188 -23.86 34.36 23.41
CA ASP A 188 -24.74 33.31 23.93
C ASP A 188 -24.35 31.94 23.39
N ARG A 189 -23.46 31.28 24.12
CA ARG A 189 -23.25 29.83 24.02
C ARG A 189 -24.23 29.17 25.00
N PRO A 190 -25.29 28.48 24.56
CA PRO A 190 -26.05 27.64 25.49
C PRO A 190 -25.10 26.52 25.93
N VAL A 191 -24.80 26.51 27.23
CA VAL A 191 -24.12 25.40 27.90
C VAL A 191 -25.02 24.18 27.71
N VAL A 192 -24.53 23.20 26.96
CA VAL A 192 -25.21 21.92 26.79
C VAL A 192 -25.04 21.16 28.11
N SER A 193 -26.14 21.05 28.85
CA SER A 193 -26.30 20.13 29.99
C SER A 193 -26.41 18.68 29.53
#